data_AF-A0A5Y8WLG1-F1
#
_entry.id   AF-A0A5Y8WLG1-F1
#
_cell.length_a   1.000
_cell.length_b   1.000
_cell.length_c   1.000
_cell.angle_alpha   90.00
_cell.angle_beta   90.00
_cell.angle_gamma   90.00
#
_symmetry.space_group_name_H-M   'P 1'
#
loop_
_entity.id
_entity.type
_entity.pdbx_description
1 polymer ?
#
loop_
_entity_poly.entity_id
_entity_poly.type
_entity_poly.pdbx_seq_one_letter_code
_entity_poly.pdbx_strand_id
1 'polypeptide(L)'
;MNEKEIFYHYVNKIFRTTMPQSSIRVRVLEKLKELNLSPYLISIEYTPKSGRNKGVVYEQFYNGEKLNLFAWLKDVVEIKDKQIFKKELAGTLWDFAFAMTNLTKEGDTQFSNAKKPEALLQRIIEISTNENDIVMDFFAGSGTTLAVAHKMKRKWIGIEQMDYIETITKERLKKVIEGEQGGISKAINWQGGGNFVYAELMPLNAIYKEKIQNLNDEKELDNIYQELKTKAFLDYRVDINEILKDKEFENLDLESKKEILKLVLDSNMDYLLYGDIKDEDYALSKEIIKLNKIFYGDENV
;
A
#
# COMPACT_ATOMS: atom_id res chain seq x y z
N MET A 1 5.81 -37.90 -41.41
CA MET A 1 6.27 -37.41 -40.10
C MET A 1 5.10 -36.68 -39.47
N ASN A 2 4.57 -37.15 -38.34
CA ASN A 2 3.49 -36.43 -37.65
C ASN A 2 4.05 -35.22 -36.87
N GLU A 3 3.18 -34.30 -36.44
CA GLU A 3 3.59 -33.07 -35.74
C GLU A 3 4.47 -33.36 -34.52
N LYS A 4 4.12 -34.40 -33.75
CA LYS A 4 4.91 -34.85 -32.60
C LYS A 4 6.34 -35.21 -33.02
N GLU A 5 6.51 -36.05 -34.04
CA GLU A 5 7.82 -36.44 -34.57
C GLU A 5 8.67 -35.25 -35.04
N ILE A 6 8.05 -34.20 -35.61
CA ILE A 6 8.73 -32.97 -35.99
C ILE A 6 9.31 -32.28 -34.75
N PHE A 7 8.52 -32.13 -33.68
CA PHE A 7 9.01 -31.56 -32.42
C PHE A 7 10.16 -32.36 -31.82
N TYR A 8 10.11 -33.70 -31.88
CA TYR A 8 11.22 -34.56 -31.44
C TYR A 8 12.47 -34.38 -32.28
N HIS A 9 12.34 -34.37 -33.60
CA HIS A 9 13.49 -34.32 -34.51
C HIS A 9 14.16 -32.93 -34.52
N TYR A 10 13.38 -31.87 -34.35
CA TYR A 10 13.85 -30.49 -34.47
C TYR A 10 13.86 -29.70 -33.15
N VAL A 11 13.76 -30.36 -31.99
CA VAL A 11 13.73 -29.70 -30.66
C VAL A 11 14.84 -28.66 -30.46
N ASN A 12 16.03 -28.91 -31.01
CA ASN A 12 17.19 -28.01 -30.90
C ASN A 12 17.20 -26.85 -31.92
N LYS A 13 16.29 -26.87 -32.89
CA LYS A 13 16.19 -25.89 -33.98
C LYS A 13 14.89 -25.08 -33.96
N ILE A 14 13.91 -25.48 -33.16
CA ILE A 14 12.64 -24.76 -33.02
C ILE A 14 12.82 -23.53 -32.11
N PHE A 15 12.34 -22.39 -32.57
CA PHE A 15 12.33 -21.13 -31.84
C PHE A 15 11.04 -20.35 -32.08
N ARG A 16 10.79 -19.37 -31.22
CA ARG A 16 9.82 -18.29 -31.46
C ARG A 16 10.47 -16.93 -31.24
N THR A 17 9.95 -15.89 -31.87
CA THR A 17 10.32 -14.52 -31.54
C THR A 17 9.41 -13.98 -30.43
N THR A 18 9.98 -13.24 -29.49
CA THR A 18 9.23 -12.61 -28.40
C THR A 18 9.80 -11.24 -28.08
N MET A 19 8.96 -10.34 -27.57
CA MET A 19 9.45 -9.08 -27.01
C MET A 19 10.35 -9.40 -25.81
N PRO A 20 11.62 -8.95 -25.78
CA PRO A 20 12.53 -9.25 -24.68
C PRO A 20 12.16 -8.42 -23.45
N GLN A 21 12.00 -9.07 -22.29
CA GLN A 21 11.91 -8.40 -20.98
C GLN A 21 13.30 -8.34 -20.31
N SER A 22 14.34 -7.96 -21.06
CA SER A 22 15.71 -7.96 -20.55
C SER A 22 16.34 -6.57 -20.60
N SER A 23 17.01 -6.18 -19.51
CA SER A 23 17.74 -4.91 -19.41
C SER A 23 18.86 -4.75 -20.45
N ILE A 24 19.37 -5.85 -21.01
CA ILE A 24 20.41 -5.83 -22.06
C ILE A 24 19.90 -5.21 -23.37
N ARG A 25 18.59 -5.33 -23.68
CA ARG A 25 17.98 -4.81 -24.93
C ARG A 25 18.23 -3.31 -25.12
N VAL A 26 18.14 -2.53 -24.05
CA VAL A 26 18.36 -1.07 -24.10
C VAL A 26 19.79 -0.76 -24.52
N ARG A 27 20.78 -1.46 -23.95
CA ARG A 27 22.20 -1.29 -24.28
C ARG A 27 22.51 -1.68 -25.72
N VAL A 28 21.85 -2.72 -26.24
CA VAL A 28 21.97 -3.11 -27.65
C VAL A 28 21.42 -2.01 -28.56
N LEU A 29 20.25 -1.44 -28.23
CA LEU A 29 19.67 -0.33 -28.99
C LEU A 29 20.57 0.90 -29.00
N GLU A 30 21.12 1.27 -27.85
CA GLU A 30 22.08 2.38 -27.73
C GLU A 30 23.31 2.11 -28.60
N LYS A 31 23.86 0.90 -28.55
CA LYS A 31 25.05 0.55 -29.34
C LYS A 31 24.79 0.55 -30.84
N LEU A 32 23.63 0.05 -31.28
CA LEU A 32 23.25 0.08 -32.69
C LEU A 32 23.08 1.51 -33.20
N LYS A 33 22.54 2.41 -32.37
CA LYS A 33 22.46 3.85 -32.69
C LYS A 33 23.84 4.48 -32.81
N GLU A 34 24.75 4.21 -31.88
CA GLU A 34 26.14 4.69 -31.95
C GLU A 34 26.85 4.22 -33.24
N LEU A 35 26.61 2.98 -33.64
CA LEU A 35 27.21 2.38 -34.83
C LEU A 35 26.46 2.74 -36.13
N ASN A 36 25.33 3.44 -36.03
CA ASN A 36 24.44 3.77 -37.14
C ASN A 36 24.02 2.53 -37.97
N LEU A 37 23.68 1.44 -37.29
CA LEU A 37 23.27 0.16 -37.89
C LEU A 37 21.77 -0.08 -37.69
N SER A 38 21.07 -0.50 -38.75
CA SER A 38 19.68 -1.02 -38.68
C SER A 38 19.61 -2.45 -39.25
N PRO A 39 20.11 -3.45 -38.51
CA PRO A 39 20.21 -4.82 -38.99
C PRO A 39 18.87 -5.58 -38.90
N TYR A 40 18.62 -6.44 -39.88
CA TYR A 40 17.48 -7.35 -39.87
C TYR A 40 17.63 -8.49 -38.86
N LEU A 41 18.86 -8.99 -38.68
CA LEU A 41 19.21 -10.05 -37.73
C LEU A 41 20.55 -9.70 -37.07
N ILE A 42 20.63 -9.83 -35.76
CA ILE A 42 21.88 -9.67 -35.01
C ILE A 42 22.06 -10.78 -34.01
N SER A 43 23.32 -11.11 -33.72
CA SER A 43 23.69 -11.74 -32.47
C SER A 43 24.50 -10.79 -31.60
N ILE A 44 24.40 -10.99 -30.29
CA ILE A 44 25.22 -10.32 -29.29
C ILE A 44 25.83 -11.37 -28.37
N GLU A 45 27.03 -11.11 -27.90
CA GLU A 45 27.66 -11.89 -26.84
C GLU A 45 27.87 -11.00 -25.62
N TYR A 46 27.48 -11.49 -24.45
CA TYR A 46 27.74 -10.79 -23.20
C TYR A 46 27.82 -11.76 -22.03
N THR A 47 28.43 -11.33 -20.93
CA THR A 47 28.47 -12.09 -19.67
C THR A 47 27.42 -11.56 -18.71
N PRO A 48 26.32 -12.29 -18.44
CA PRO A 48 25.28 -11.86 -17.51
C PRO A 48 25.79 -11.73 -16.07
N LYS A 49 25.34 -10.69 -15.36
CA LYS A 49 25.64 -10.50 -13.92
C LYS A 49 24.71 -11.30 -12.99
N SER A 50 23.55 -11.75 -13.49
CA SER A 50 22.53 -12.49 -12.75
C SER A 50 21.76 -13.43 -13.69
N GLY A 51 20.96 -14.32 -13.11
CA GLY A 51 20.15 -15.30 -13.85
C GLY A 51 20.89 -16.59 -14.21
N ARG A 52 20.26 -17.40 -15.06
CA ARG A 52 20.70 -18.77 -15.40
C ARG A 52 22.13 -18.86 -15.97
N ASN A 53 22.55 -17.85 -16.72
CA ASN A 53 23.84 -17.82 -17.41
C ASN A 53 24.86 -16.89 -16.72
N LYS A 54 24.70 -16.63 -15.41
CA LYS A 54 25.58 -15.73 -14.66
C LYS A 54 27.04 -16.16 -14.78
N GLY A 55 27.91 -15.23 -15.19
CA GLY A 55 29.36 -15.44 -15.28
C GLY A 55 29.83 -16.24 -16.50
N VAL A 56 28.92 -16.68 -17.37
CA VAL A 56 29.24 -17.42 -18.61
C VAL A 56 28.95 -16.53 -19.81
N VAL A 57 29.84 -16.52 -20.81
CA VAL A 57 29.60 -15.82 -22.08
C VAL A 57 28.35 -16.42 -22.72
N TYR A 58 27.36 -15.57 -22.99
CA TYR A 58 26.06 -15.96 -23.51
C TYR A 58 25.73 -15.20 -24.79
N GLU A 59 25.38 -15.95 -25.84
CA GLU A 59 24.96 -15.40 -27.12
C GLU A 59 23.43 -15.28 -27.18
N GLN A 60 22.93 -14.14 -27.66
CA GLN A 60 21.51 -13.92 -27.95
C GLN A 60 21.32 -13.44 -29.38
N PHE A 61 20.22 -13.87 -30.00
CA PHE A 61 19.83 -13.45 -31.34
C PHE A 61 18.59 -12.56 -31.28
N TYR A 62 18.57 -11.50 -32.09
CA TYR A 62 17.44 -10.58 -32.20
C TYR A 62 17.00 -10.38 -33.64
N ASN A 63 15.69 -10.29 -33.86
CA ASN A 63 15.06 -10.05 -35.16
C ASN A 63 14.44 -8.65 -35.26
N GLY A 64 14.75 -7.96 -36.34
CA GLY A 64 14.19 -6.67 -36.75
C GLY A 64 14.50 -5.50 -35.81
N GLU A 65 14.02 -4.32 -36.18
CA GLU A 65 14.27 -3.05 -35.47
C GLU A 65 13.74 -3.04 -34.03
N LYS A 66 12.69 -3.81 -33.76
CA LYS A 66 12.12 -3.94 -32.41
C LYS A 66 12.97 -4.83 -31.50
N LEU A 67 14.01 -5.47 -32.01
CA LEU A 67 14.85 -6.46 -31.34
C LEU A 67 14.01 -7.55 -30.67
N ASN A 68 13.23 -8.29 -31.46
CA ASN A 68 12.51 -9.45 -30.92
C ASN A 68 13.51 -10.58 -30.64
N LEU A 69 13.56 -11.07 -29.40
CA LEU A 69 14.48 -12.12 -28.97
C LEU A 69 14.05 -13.47 -29.55
N PHE A 70 15.01 -14.25 -30.03
CA PHE A 70 14.81 -15.67 -30.33
C PHE A 70 14.81 -16.48 -29.03
N ALA A 71 13.66 -17.06 -28.70
CA ALA A 71 13.50 -17.97 -27.57
C ALA A 71 13.45 -19.41 -28.10
N TRP A 72 14.42 -20.24 -27.72
CA TRP A 72 14.55 -21.60 -28.23
C TRP A 72 13.75 -22.61 -27.40
N LEU A 73 13.17 -23.60 -28.06
CA LEU A 73 12.44 -24.67 -27.40
C LEU A 73 13.35 -25.49 -26.47
N LYS A 74 14.57 -25.81 -26.92
CA LYS A 74 15.58 -26.56 -26.14
C LYS A 74 15.86 -25.94 -24.76
N ASP A 75 15.70 -24.63 -24.61
CA ASP A 75 16.03 -23.95 -23.36
C ASP A 75 14.98 -24.21 -22.27
N VAL A 76 13.73 -24.47 -22.68
CA VAL A 76 12.55 -24.64 -21.82
C VAL A 76 12.03 -26.08 -21.77
N VAL A 77 12.74 -27.04 -22.37
CA VAL A 77 12.39 -28.46 -22.29
C VAL A 77 13.51 -29.30 -21.65
N GLU A 78 13.16 -30.52 -21.31
CA GLU A 78 14.04 -31.59 -20.85
C GLU A 78 13.63 -32.89 -21.55
N ILE A 79 14.60 -33.70 -22.00
CA ILE A 79 14.32 -34.97 -22.69
C ILE A 79 14.62 -36.11 -21.72
N LYS A 80 13.61 -36.90 -21.38
CA LYS A 80 13.71 -38.11 -20.53
C LYS A 80 12.99 -39.26 -21.21
N ASP A 81 13.59 -40.45 -21.23
CA ASP A 81 12.97 -41.67 -21.78
C ASP A 81 12.37 -41.51 -23.18
N LYS A 82 13.09 -40.79 -24.07
CA LYS A 82 12.64 -40.44 -25.43
C LYS A 82 11.34 -39.60 -25.48
N GLN A 83 11.00 -38.93 -24.38
CA GLN A 83 9.89 -37.99 -24.28
C GLN A 83 10.40 -36.57 -23.98
N ILE A 84 9.76 -35.57 -24.58
CA ILE A 84 10.05 -34.15 -24.33
C ILE A 84 9.10 -33.66 -23.24
N PHE A 85 9.66 -33.16 -22.14
CA PHE A 85 8.94 -32.52 -21.04
C PHE A 85 9.20 -31.02 -21.08
N LYS A 86 8.14 -30.21 -21.10
CA LYS A 86 8.28 -28.76 -20.91
C LYS A 86 8.58 -28.50 -19.45
N LYS A 87 9.66 -27.76 -19.18
CA LYS A 87 9.98 -27.28 -17.84
C LYS A 87 9.04 -26.12 -17.54
N GLU A 88 8.35 -26.23 -16.41
CA GLU A 88 7.63 -25.13 -15.81
C GLU A 88 8.44 -24.62 -14.62
N LEU A 89 8.29 -23.34 -14.28
CA LEU A 89 8.86 -22.86 -13.04
C LEU A 89 8.18 -23.62 -11.90
N ALA A 90 8.97 -24.24 -11.04
CA ALA A 90 8.44 -24.70 -9.76
C ALA A 90 7.95 -23.47 -9.00
N GLY A 91 6.63 -23.35 -8.85
CA GLY A 91 6.01 -22.32 -8.04
C GLY A 91 6.37 -22.48 -6.56
N THR A 92 5.98 -21.51 -5.74
CA THR A 92 5.95 -21.70 -4.29
C THR A 92 4.56 -22.18 -3.87
N LEU A 93 4.32 -22.41 -2.57
CA LEU A 93 2.95 -22.61 -2.04
C LEU A 93 1.98 -21.49 -2.51
N TRP A 94 2.56 -20.34 -2.85
CA TRP A 94 1.92 -19.13 -3.32
C TRP A 94 2.11 -18.96 -4.83
N ASP A 95 1.19 -19.51 -5.62
CA ASP A 95 1.11 -19.30 -7.07
C ASP A 95 0.28 -18.05 -7.41
N PHE A 96 0.61 -16.90 -6.82
CA PHE A 96 -0.10 -15.63 -7.03
C PHE A 96 0.72 -14.55 -7.72
N ALA A 97 1.93 -14.87 -8.21
CA ALA A 97 2.84 -13.88 -8.79
C ALA A 97 2.19 -13.04 -9.90
N PHE A 98 1.23 -13.61 -10.64
CA PHE A 98 0.44 -12.88 -11.63
C PHE A 98 -0.55 -11.87 -11.03
N ALA A 99 -1.19 -12.20 -9.90
CA ALA A 99 -2.09 -11.31 -9.17
C ALA A 99 -1.38 -10.11 -8.50
N MET A 100 -0.04 -10.16 -8.38
CA MET A 100 0.78 -9.02 -7.92
C MET A 100 1.06 -7.99 -9.04
N THR A 101 0.64 -8.26 -10.28
CA THR A 101 0.89 -7.39 -11.44
C THR A 101 -0.36 -6.61 -11.85
N ASN A 102 -0.19 -5.40 -12.39
CA ASN A 102 -1.28 -4.54 -12.89
C ASN A 102 -2.35 -4.15 -11.86
N LEU A 103 -1.92 -3.88 -10.62
CA LEU A 103 -2.82 -3.49 -9.54
C LEU A 103 -3.60 -2.22 -9.85
N THR A 104 -3.12 -1.31 -10.69
CA THR A 104 -3.76 -0.01 -11.01
C THR A 104 -5.27 -0.07 -11.22
N LYS A 105 -5.81 -1.16 -11.77
CA LYS A 105 -7.25 -1.35 -12.03
C LYS A 105 -8.10 -1.76 -10.81
N GLU A 106 -7.51 -2.18 -9.69
CA GLU A 106 -8.25 -2.60 -8.49
C GLU A 106 -8.69 -1.40 -7.63
N GLY A 107 -9.97 -1.32 -7.28
CA GLY A 107 -10.52 -0.32 -6.34
C GLY A 107 -10.54 1.13 -6.85
N ASP A 108 -10.14 1.39 -8.09
CA ASP A 108 -10.22 2.71 -8.76
C ASP A 108 -9.70 3.87 -7.87
N THR A 109 -8.55 3.64 -7.22
CA THR A 109 -7.91 4.58 -6.30
C THR A 109 -6.73 5.30 -6.96
N GLN A 110 -6.49 6.57 -6.61
CA GLN A 110 -5.36 7.38 -7.13
C GLN A 110 -3.96 6.89 -6.69
N PHE A 111 -3.85 5.91 -5.79
CA PHE A 111 -2.58 5.27 -5.47
C PHE A 111 -2.09 4.40 -6.64
N SER A 112 -1.13 4.92 -7.39
CA SER A 112 -0.53 4.22 -8.53
C SER A 112 0.34 3.02 -8.11
N ASN A 113 1.07 3.13 -7.00
CA ASN A 113 2.04 2.14 -6.52
C ASN A 113 2.05 2.06 -4.97
N ALA A 114 1.13 1.33 -4.33
CA ALA A 114 1.19 1.06 -2.88
C ALA A 114 0.16 0.03 -2.40
N LYS A 115 -0.95 -0.13 -3.12
CA LYS A 115 -2.03 -1.03 -2.71
C LYS A 115 -1.59 -2.49 -2.75
N LYS A 116 -2.09 -3.26 -1.78
CA LYS A 116 -1.94 -4.72 -1.78
C LYS A 116 -2.99 -5.31 -2.73
N PRO A 117 -2.70 -6.41 -3.45
CA PRO A 117 -3.70 -7.08 -4.26
C PRO A 117 -4.82 -7.66 -3.41
N GLU A 118 -6.06 -7.53 -3.88
CA GLU A 118 -7.21 -8.12 -3.20
C GLU A 118 -7.10 -9.65 -3.10
N ALA A 119 -6.57 -10.32 -4.14
CA ALA A 119 -6.41 -11.78 -4.15
C ALA A 119 -5.46 -12.30 -3.05
N LEU A 120 -4.43 -11.52 -2.71
CA LEU A 120 -3.51 -11.88 -1.62
C LEU A 120 -4.24 -11.81 -0.28
N LEU A 121 -4.96 -10.71 -0.03
CA LEU A 121 -5.71 -10.52 1.20
C LEU A 121 -6.86 -11.50 1.33
N GLN A 122 -7.52 -11.86 0.22
CA GLN A 122 -8.58 -12.86 0.21
C GLN A 122 -8.05 -14.16 0.80
N ARG A 123 -6.91 -14.63 0.29
CA ARG A 123 -6.31 -15.87 0.76
C ARG A 123 -5.87 -15.78 2.22
N ILE A 124 -5.29 -14.67 2.67
CA ILE A 124 -4.90 -14.47 4.08
C ILE A 124 -6.13 -14.51 4.99
N ILE A 125 -7.21 -13.83 4.62
CA ILE A 125 -8.45 -13.78 5.40
C ILE A 125 -9.12 -15.16 5.41
N GLU A 126 -9.16 -15.84 4.26
CA GLU A 126 -9.78 -17.16 4.12
C GLU A 126 -9.11 -18.23 4.98
N ILE A 127 -7.77 -18.24 5.08
CA ILE A 127 -7.06 -19.23 5.90
C ILE A 127 -7.07 -18.94 7.40
N SER A 128 -7.42 -17.70 7.81
CA SER A 128 -7.31 -17.26 9.20
C SER A 128 -8.64 -16.94 9.87
N THR A 129 -9.74 -16.87 9.11
CA THR A 129 -11.06 -16.44 9.63
C THR A 129 -12.22 -17.18 8.98
N ASN A 130 -13.35 -17.22 9.68
CA ASN A 130 -14.66 -17.64 9.17
C ASN A 130 -15.54 -16.43 8.81
N GLU A 131 -16.68 -16.68 8.14
CA GLU A 131 -17.70 -15.64 7.96
C GLU A 131 -18.14 -15.07 9.32
N ASN A 132 -18.43 -13.77 9.37
CA ASN A 132 -18.79 -12.98 10.57
C ASN A 132 -17.67 -12.73 11.60
N ASP A 133 -16.49 -13.31 11.44
CA ASP A 133 -15.32 -12.93 12.25
C ASP A 133 -14.94 -11.46 12.01
N ILE A 134 -14.18 -10.88 12.94
CA ILE A 134 -13.70 -9.50 12.87
C ILE A 134 -12.27 -9.49 12.31
N VAL A 135 -12.07 -8.74 11.23
CA VAL A 135 -10.75 -8.44 10.66
C VAL A 135 -10.36 -7.01 11.04
N MET A 136 -9.21 -6.82 11.67
CA MET A 136 -8.72 -5.51 12.06
C MET A 136 -7.47 -5.12 11.28
N ASP A 137 -7.45 -3.89 10.74
CA ASP A 137 -6.31 -3.32 10.04
C ASP A 137 -6.01 -1.91 10.57
N PHE A 138 -4.89 -1.78 11.30
CA PHE A 138 -4.44 -0.51 11.89
C PHE A 138 -3.73 0.42 10.89
N PHE A 139 -3.48 -0.08 9.67
CA PHE A 139 -2.81 0.65 8.59
C PHE A 139 -3.62 0.51 7.31
N ALA A 140 -4.90 0.88 7.38
CA ALA A 140 -5.86 0.57 6.34
C ALA A 140 -5.44 1.10 4.95
N GLY A 141 -4.71 2.21 4.88
CA GLY A 141 -4.17 2.75 3.63
C GLY A 141 -5.29 2.96 2.64
N SER A 142 -5.17 2.35 1.45
CA SER A 142 -6.21 2.36 0.41
C SER A 142 -7.48 1.54 0.72
N GLY A 143 -7.63 0.99 1.93
CA GLY A 143 -8.79 0.22 2.35
C GLY A 143 -8.90 -1.20 1.76
N THR A 144 -7.80 -1.76 1.24
CA THR A 144 -7.84 -3.05 0.53
C THR A 144 -8.27 -4.19 1.47
N THR A 145 -7.73 -4.27 2.68
CA THR A 145 -8.09 -5.30 3.67
C THR A 145 -9.56 -5.22 4.04
N LEU A 146 -10.06 -4.01 4.27
CA LEU A 146 -11.44 -3.73 4.64
C LEU A 146 -12.39 -4.11 3.50
N ALA A 147 -12.06 -3.73 2.26
CA ALA A 147 -12.83 -4.09 1.07
C ALA A 147 -12.95 -5.61 0.91
N VAL A 148 -11.83 -6.33 1.01
CA VAL A 148 -11.82 -7.79 0.87
C VAL A 148 -12.57 -8.47 2.01
N ALA A 149 -12.33 -8.07 3.26
CA ALA A 149 -13.04 -8.60 4.41
C ALA A 149 -14.56 -8.40 4.26
N HIS A 150 -14.99 -7.22 3.82
CA HIS A 150 -16.39 -6.90 3.58
C HIS A 150 -17.01 -7.81 2.51
N LYS A 151 -16.37 -7.91 1.34
CA LYS A 151 -16.86 -8.77 0.24
C LYS A 151 -16.95 -10.24 0.67
N MET A 152 -16.03 -10.68 1.53
CA MET A 152 -16.00 -12.02 2.13
C MET A 152 -16.93 -12.18 3.35
N LYS A 153 -17.82 -11.23 3.64
CA LYS A 153 -18.78 -11.28 4.76
C LYS A 153 -18.12 -11.40 6.14
N ARG A 154 -16.96 -10.78 6.32
CA ARG A 154 -16.37 -10.54 7.64
C ARG A 154 -16.79 -9.16 8.14
N LYS A 155 -16.86 -9.01 9.46
CA LYS A 155 -16.89 -7.68 10.08
C LYS A 155 -15.47 -7.12 10.04
N TRP A 156 -15.32 -5.80 10.07
CA TRP A 156 -13.99 -5.21 10.05
C TRP A 156 -13.90 -3.92 10.84
N ILE A 157 -12.69 -3.63 11.30
CA ILE A 157 -12.30 -2.36 11.92
C ILE A 157 -11.05 -1.88 11.18
N GLY A 158 -11.13 -0.69 10.61
CA GLY A 158 -10.02 -0.04 9.92
C GLY A 158 -9.61 1.23 10.63
N ILE A 159 -8.31 1.41 10.83
CA ILE A 159 -7.74 2.65 11.34
C ILE A 159 -6.77 3.18 10.28
N GLU A 160 -6.87 4.47 10.01
CA GLU A 160 -5.97 5.21 9.15
C GLU A 160 -5.84 6.63 9.71
N GLN A 161 -4.61 7.12 9.75
CA GLN A 161 -4.25 8.38 10.38
C GLN A 161 -4.22 9.53 9.35
N MET A 162 -3.98 9.22 8.08
CA MET A 162 -3.76 10.22 7.05
C MET A 162 -5.07 10.75 6.48
N ASP A 163 -5.10 12.05 6.15
CA ASP A 163 -6.27 12.77 5.62
C ASP A 163 -6.85 12.18 4.33
N TYR A 164 -6.06 11.39 3.59
CA TYR A 164 -6.55 10.70 2.40
C TYR A 164 -7.63 9.66 2.71
N ILE A 165 -7.85 9.31 3.97
CA ILE A 165 -8.92 8.39 4.39
C ILE A 165 -10.29 8.83 3.86
N GLU A 166 -10.54 10.14 3.84
CA GLU A 166 -11.78 10.75 3.37
C GLU A 166 -11.97 10.61 1.85
N THR A 167 -10.90 10.77 1.08
CA THR A 167 -10.96 10.82 -0.38
C THR A 167 -10.67 9.48 -1.06
N ILE A 168 -10.03 8.55 -0.35
CA ILE A 168 -9.56 7.28 -0.93
C ILE A 168 -10.23 6.10 -0.24
N THR A 169 -10.00 5.93 1.06
CA THR A 169 -10.44 4.74 1.81
C THR A 169 -11.96 4.69 1.90
N LYS A 170 -12.56 5.78 2.35
CA LYS A 170 -14.01 5.96 2.49
C LYS A 170 -14.73 5.83 1.14
N GLU A 171 -14.22 6.49 0.11
CA GLU A 171 -14.79 6.41 -1.24
C GLU A 171 -14.70 5.00 -1.83
N ARG A 172 -13.58 4.29 -1.62
CA ARG A 172 -13.48 2.88 -2.02
C ARG A 172 -14.52 2.03 -1.29
N LEU A 173 -14.67 2.19 0.02
CA LEU A 173 -15.61 1.40 0.81
C LEU A 173 -17.06 1.67 0.43
N LYS A 174 -17.41 2.91 0.07
CA LYS A 174 -18.72 3.24 -0.53
C LYS A 174 -18.94 2.45 -1.82
N LYS A 175 -17.98 2.47 -2.76
CA LYS A 175 -18.06 1.68 -4.00
C LYS A 175 -18.23 0.18 -3.71
N VAL A 176 -17.57 -0.35 -2.68
CA VAL A 176 -17.69 -1.76 -2.28
C VAL A 176 -19.13 -2.08 -1.84
N ILE A 177 -19.72 -1.22 -1.00
CA ILE A 177 -21.13 -1.35 -0.58
C ILE A 177 -22.07 -1.23 -1.78
N GLU A 178 -21.78 -0.33 -2.73
CA GLU A 178 -22.54 -0.17 -3.97
C GLU A 178 -22.38 -1.36 -4.95
N GLY A 179 -21.51 -2.31 -4.66
CA GLY A 179 -21.35 -3.54 -5.44
C GLY A 179 -20.32 -3.43 -6.57
N GLU A 180 -19.26 -2.64 -6.39
CA GLU A 180 -18.18 -2.58 -7.38
C GLU A 180 -17.64 -3.97 -7.78
N GLN A 181 -17.30 -4.11 -9.07
CA GLN A 181 -16.91 -5.39 -9.68
C GLN A 181 -15.38 -5.54 -9.85
N GLY A 182 -14.60 -4.75 -9.11
CA GLY A 182 -13.14 -4.80 -9.08
C GLY A 182 -12.58 -5.91 -8.18
N GLY A 183 -11.31 -6.26 -8.39
CA GLY A 183 -10.59 -7.23 -7.57
C GLY A 183 -11.28 -8.59 -7.50
N ILE A 184 -11.62 -9.05 -6.29
CA ILE A 184 -12.19 -10.40 -6.08
C ILE A 184 -13.70 -10.48 -6.35
N SER A 185 -14.38 -9.36 -6.56
CA SER A 185 -15.85 -9.29 -6.60
C SER A 185 -16.49 -10.34 -7.52
N LYS A 186 -15.97 -10.50 -8.74
CA LYS A 186 -16.49 -11.48 -9.70
C LYS A 186 -16.28 -12.93 -9.26
N ALA A 187 -15.14 -13.23 -8.64
CA ALA A 187 -14.80 -14.59 -8.22
C ALA A 187 -15.73 -15.10 -7.11
N ILE A 188 -16.22 -14.19 -6.27
CA ILE A 188 -17.12 -14.52 -5.15
C ILE A 188 -18.57 -14.07 -5.39
N ASN A 189 -18.91 -13.66 -6.61
CA ASN A 189 -20.23 -13.16 -6.98
C ASN A 189 -20.76 -12.03 -6.05
N TRP A 190 -19.90 -11.05 -5.73
CA TRP A 190 -20.26 -9.90 -4.90
C TRP A 190 -21.28 -8.99 -5.62
N GLN A 191 -22.36 -8.63 -4.93
CA GLN A 191 -23.45 -7.80 -5.47
C GLN A 191 -23.64 -6.47 -4.72
N GLY A 192 -22.76 -6.17 -3.76
CA GLY A 192 -22.95 -5.03 -2.85
C GLY A 192 -23.80 -5.37 -1.63
N GLY A 193 -24.06 -4.34 -0.81
CA GLY A 193 -24.77 -4.43 0.46
C GLY A 193 -23.87 -4.12 1.66
N GLY A 194 -24.46 -4.21 2.85
CA GLY A 194 -23.80 -3.87 4.11
C GLY A 194 -23.69 -2.36 4.33
N ASN A 195 -22.98 -2.00 5.40
CA ASN A 195 -22.74 -0.63 5.81
C ASN A 195 -21.42 -0.56 6.59
N PHE A 196 -20.89 0.65 6.73
CA PHE A 196 -19.84 0.94 7.69
C PHE A 196 -20.17 2.24 8.44
N VAL A 197 -19.59 2.38 9.61
CA VAL A 197 -19.62 3.62 10.38
C VAL A 197 -18.24 4.26 10.26
N TYR A 198 -18.23 5.55 9.97
CA TYR A 198 -17.02 6.38 10.01
C TYR A 198 -17.06 7.21 11.29
N ALA A 199 -15.97 7.20 12.04
CA ALA A 199 -15.82 7.96 13.26
C ALA A 199 -14.39 8.47 13.36
N GLU A 200 -14.22 9.62 14.03
CA GLU A 200 -12.94 10.24 14.28
C GLU A 200 -12.74 10.37 15.79
N LEU A 201 -11.48 10.35 16.22
CA LEU A 201 -11.13 10.64 17.60
C LEU A 201 -11.34 12.14 17.84
N MET A 202 -11.99 12.51 18.94
CA MET A 202 -12.15 13.91 19.30
C MET A 202 -10.80 14.48 19.75
N PRO A 203 -10.21 15.44 19.01
CA PRO A 203 -8.90 15.97 19.35
C PRO A 203 -9.00 16.92 20.55
N LEU A 204 -8.03 16.79 21.45
CA LEU A 204 -7.74 17.72 22.54
C LEU A 204 -6.37 18.35 22.25
N ASN A 205 -5.28 17.87 22.84
CA ASN A 205 -3.94 18.39 22.57
C ASN A 205 -3.45 18.16 21.13
N ALA A 206 -4.00 17.16 20.43
CA ALA A 206 -3.62 16.86 19.04
C ALA A 206 -3.77 18.08 18.11
N ILE A 207 -4.84 18.87 18.27
CA ILE A 207 -5.06 20.07 17.45
C ILE A 207 -3.98 21.14 17.68
N TYR A 208 -3.51 21.27 18.92
CA TYR A 208 -2.45 22.21 19.26
C TYR A 208 -1.10 21.74 18.72
N LYS A 209 -0.81 20.43 18.80
CA LYS A 209 0.41 19.85 18.21
C LYS A 209 0.46 20.06 16.71
N GLU A 210 -0.67 19.89 16.02
CA GLU A 210 -0.79 20.14 14.58
C GLU A 210 -0.61 21.63 14.24
N LYS A 211 -1.30 22.52 14.96
CA LYS A 211 -1.12 23.98 14.83
C LYS A 211 0.35 24.36 15.00
N ILE A 212 1.01 23.88 16.06
CA ILE A 212 2.42 24.16 16.35
C ILE A 212 3.33 23.62 15.23
N GLN A 213 3.08 22.42 14.72
CA GLN A 213 3.86 21.85 13.61
C GLN A 213 3.78 22.72 12.34
N ASN A 214 2.58 23.21 12.03
CA ASN A 214 2.28 23.94 10.79
C ASN A 214 2.56 25.45 10.86
N LEU A 215 3.01 25.97 12.00
CA LEU A 215 3.42 27.36 12.17
C LEU A 215 4.57 27.72 11.23
N ASN A 216 4.47 28.86 10.55
CA ASN A 216 5.54 29.38 9.70
C ASN A 216 6.05 30.77 10.13
N ASP A 217 5.31 31.45 11.02
CA ASP A 217 5.64 32.78 11.53
C ASP A 217 5.64 32.77 13.07
N GLU A 218 6.68 33.35 13.66
CA GLU A 218 6.84 33.47 15.11
C GLU A 218 5.78 34.39 15.73
N LYS A 219 5.19 35.31 14.96
CA LYS A 219 4.10 36.18 15.45
C LYS A 219 2.82 35.42 15.78
N GLU A 220 2.62 34.24 15.20
CA GLU A 220 1.46 33.39 15.49
C GLU A 220 1.65 32.59 16.80
N LEU A 221 2.88 32.53 17.31
CA LEU A 221 3.26 31.80 18.51
C LEU A 221 2.63 32.40 19.76
N ASP A 222 2.55 33.73 19.84
CA ASP A 222 1.93 34.44 20.96
C ASP A 222 0.45 34.10 21.12
N ASN A 223 -0.28 33.93 20.01
CA ASN A 223 -1.69 33.54 20.06
C ASN A 223 -1.83 32.10 20.56
N ILE A 224 -0.97 31.19 20.09
CA ILE A 224 -0.94 29.81 20.58
C ILE A 224 -0.60 29.77 22.06
N TYR A 225 0.31 30.62 22.56
CA TYR A 225 0.60 30.70 23.99
C TYR A 225 -0.61 31.08 24.84
N GLN A 226 -1.39 32.05 24.40
CA GLN A 226 -2.60 32.44 25.14
C GLN A 226 -3.67 31.34 25.10
N GLU A 227 -3.78 30.61 23.98
CA GLU A 227 -4.65 29.44 23.88
C GLU A 227 -4.19 28.31 24.81
N LEU A 228 -2.89 27.99 24.82
CA LEU A 228 -2.32 26.93 25.66
C LEU A 228 -2.52 27.20 27.16
N LYS A 229 -2.40 28.46 27.59
CA LYS A 229 -2.61 28.86 29.00
C LYS A 229 -4.05 28.67 29.48
N THR A 230 -5.01 28.71 28.58
CA THR A 230 -6.43 28.77 28.93
C THR A 230 -7.18 27.48 28.62
N LYS A 231 -6.73 26.70 27.63
CA LYS A 231 -7.51 25.60 27.05
C LYS A 231 -6.76 24.29 26.87
N ALA A 232 -5.43 24.26 26.99
CA ALA A 232 -4.66 23.03 26.75
C ALA A 232 -4.43 22.24 28.05
N PHE A 233 -4.37 20.91 27.91
CA PHE A 233 -4.02 20.02 29.01
C PHE A 233 -2.50 19.93 29.11
N LEU A 234 -1.90 20.74 29.99
CA LEU A 234 -0.45 20.82 30.16
C LEU A 234 0.06 19.65 31.02
N ASP A 235 1.27 19.18 30.72
CA ASP A 235 1.98 18.22 31.57
C ASP A 235 2.23 18.86 32.94
N TYR A 236 1.74 18.22 34.01
CA TYR A 236 1.84 18.72 35.37
C TYR A 236 3.29 18.94 35.86
N ARG A 237 4.28 18.35 35.18
CA ARG A 237 5.71 18.49 35.49
C ARG A 237 6.31 19.75 34.90
N VAL A 238 5.55 20.51 34.10
CA VAL A 238 6.06 21.62 33.31
C VAL A 238 5.27 22.89 33.59
N ASP A 239 5.96 23.94 34.08
CA ASP A 239 5.37 25.27 34.17
C ASP A 239 5.64 26.06 32.88
N ILE A 240 4.61 26.16 32.04
CA ILE A 240 4.67 26.92 30.79
C ILE A 240 5.00 28.40 31.04
N ASN A 241 4.61 28.97 32.18
CA ASN A 241 4.91 30.37 32.48
C ASN A 241 6.38 30.59 32.85
N GLU A 242 7.07 29.58 33.40
CA GLU A 242 8.51 29.65 33.61
C GLU A 242 9.26 29.52 32.29
N ILE A 243 8.88 28.55 31.43
CA ILE A 243 9.49 28.36 30.11
C ILE A 243 9.36 29.63 29.25
N LEU A 244 8.18 30.23 29.22
CA LEU A 244 7.93 31.44 28.42
C LEU A 244 8.67 32.70 28.94
N LYS A 245 9.15 32.68 30.18
CA LYS A 245 9.96 33.77 30.76
C LYS A 245 11.46 33.51 30.64
N ASP A 246 11.86 32.32 30.21
CA ASP A 246 13.25 31.95 30.07
C ASP A 246 13.88 32.63 28.85
N LYS A 247 14.96 33.37 29.09
CA LYS A 247 15.74 34.03 28.03
C LYS A 247 16.42 33.03 27.12
N GLU A 248 16.77 31.84 27.61
CA GLU A 248 17.33 30.79 26.75
C GLU A 248 16.28 30.33 25.73
N PHE A 249 15.04 30.15 26.18
CA PHE A 249 13.91 29.80 25.30
C PHE A 249 13.60 30.92 24.28
N GLU A 250 13.59 32.18 24.71
CA GLU A 250 13.36 33.33 23.81
C GLU A 250 14.36 33.40 22.65
N ASN A 251 15.61 32.98 22.90
CA ASN A 251 16.69 33.01 21.90
C ASN A 251 16.75 31.78 20.98
N LEU A 252 15.89 30.77 21.20
CA LEU A 252 15.84 29.59 20.33
C LEU A 252 15.26 29.91 18.94
N ASP A 253 15.66 29.12 17.95
CA ASP A 253 15.03 29.14 16.64
C ASP A 253 13.59 28.58 16.69
N LEU A 254 12.81 28.86 15.64
CA LEU A 254 11.40 28.49 15.59
C LEU A 254 11.18 26.98 15.69
N GLU A 255 12.03 26.13 15.10
CA GLU A 255 11.85 24.68 15.17
C GLU A 255 12.11 24.16 16.58
N SER A 256 13.18 24.64 17.23
CA SER A 256 13.46 24.34 18.64
C SER A 256 12.32 24.80 19.57
N LYS A 257 11.75 25.98 19.34
CA LYS A 257 10.57 26.47 20.07
C LYS A 257 9.36 25.56 19.88
N LYS A 258 9.07 25.13 18.65
CA LYS A 258 7.97 24.20 18.35
C LYS A 258 8.13 22.86 19.07
N GLU A 259 9.34 22.30 19.08
CA GLU A 259 9.60 21.03 19.76
C GLU A 259 9.32 21.11 21.25
N ILE A 260 9.85 22.15 21.92
CA ILE A 260 9.62 22.36 23.35
C ILE A 260 8.13 22.51 23.65
N LEU A 261 7.40 23.29 22.85
CA LEU A 261 5.96 23.51 23.08
C LEU A 261 5.14 22.24 22.94
N LYS A 262 5.52 21.34 22.03
CA LYS A 262 4.87 20.03 21.92
C LYS A 262 5.17 19.14 23.11
N LEU A 263 6.36 19.27 23.73
CA LEU A 263 6.71 18.52 24.94
C LEU A 263 5.95 19.00 26.18
N VAL A 264 5.50 20.26 26.21
CA VAL A 264 4.66 20.78 27.31
C VAL A 264 3.25 20.17 27.29
N LEU A 265 2.77 19.74 26.12
CA LEU A 265 1.45 19.14 25.97
C LEU A 265 1.45 17.69 26.47
N ASP A 266 0.56 17.36 27.40
CA ASP A 266 0.38 15.98 27.85
C ASP A 266 -0.16 15.14 26.70
N SER A 267 0.64 14.16 26.26
CA SER A 267 0.29 13.28 25.15
C SER A 267 -0.80 12.28 25.50
N ASN A 268 -1.04 12.02 26.80
CA ASN A 268 -2.19 11.22 27.24
C ASN A 268 -3.52 11.96 27.02
N MET A 269 -3.45 13.29 26.83
CA MET A 269 -4.59 14.17 26.57
C MET A 269 -4.59 14.67 25.12
N ASP A 270 -4.02 13.90 24.18
CA ASP A 270 -4.11 14.23 22.74
C ASP A 270 -5.53 14.10 22.20
N TYR A 271 -6.29 13.15 22.74
CA TYR A 271 -7.68 12.88 22.40
C TYR A 271 -8.49 12.65 23.66
N LEU A 272 -9.80 12.90 23.59
CA LEU A 272 -10.70 12.68 24.72
C LEU A 272 -10.80 11.19 25.07
N LEU A 273 -10.58 10.86 26.35
CA LEU A 273 -10.78 9.53 26.88
C LEU A 273 -12.27 9.23 27.08
N TYR A 274 -12.69 8.00 26.76
CA TYR A 274 -14.07 7.59 26.95
C TYR A 274 -14.55 7.73 28.41
N GLY A 275 -13.65 7.53 29.38
CA GLY A 275 -13.97 7.66 30.81
C GLY A 275 -14.47 9.06 31.19
N ASP A 276 -14.01 10.08 30.46
CA ASP A 276 -14.28 11.49 30.76
C ASP A 276 -15.39 12.07 29.88
N ILE A 277 -16.05 11.25 29.06
CA ILE A 277 -17.06 11.68 28.08
C ILE A 277 -18.32 12.33 28.72
N LYS A 278 -18.48 12.24 30.04
CA LYS A 278 -19.59 12.86 30.78
C LYS A 278 -19.20 14.16 31.47
N ASP A 279 -17.93 14.54 31.43
CA ASP A 279 -17.48 15.79 32.02
C ASP A 279 -18.11 16.97 31.27
N GLU A 280 -18.72 17.88 32.03
CA GLU A 280 -19.44 19.04 31.51
C GLU A 280 -18.48 20.02 30.83
N ASP A 281 -17.20 20.00 31.20
CA ASP A 281 -16.15 20.87 30.64
C ASP A 281 -15.93 20.65 29.14
N TYR A 282 -16.22 19.46 28.61
CA TYR A 282 -16.10 19.17 27.18
C TYR A 282 -17.34 19.56 26.36
N ALA A 283 -18.44 19.96 27.01
CA ALA A 283 -19.68 20.42 26.39
C ALA A 283 -20.23 19.50 25.27
N LEU A 284 -20.15 18.18 25.46
CA LEU A 284 -20.59 17.20 24.47
C LEU A 284 -22.11 17.11 24.34
N SER A 285 -22.59 16.85 23.12
CA SER A 285 -24.01 16.60 22.89
C SER A 285 -24.44 15.23 23.45
N LYS A 286 -25.71 15.12 23.83
CA LYS A 286 -26.28 13.86 24.34
C LYS A 286 -26.21 12.75 23.29
N GLU A 287 -26.31 13.11 22.02
CA GLU A 287 -26.22 12.20 20.88
C GLU A 287 -24.83 11.59 20.75
N ILE A 288 -23.75 12.38 20.91
CA ILE A 288 -22.36 11.89 20.86
C ILE A 288 -22.08 10.94 22.01
N ILE A 289 -22.52 11.29 23.22
CA ILE A 289 -22.37 10.45 24.41
C ILE A 289 -23.12 9.12 24.20
N LYS A 290 -24.35 9.17 23.67
CA LYS A 290 -25.14 7.97 23.38
C LYS A 290 -24.48 7.08 22.33
N LEU A 291 -23.97 7.67 21.25
CA LEU A 291 -23.29 6.92 20.18
C LEU A 291 -22.06 6.17 20.70
N ASN A 292 -21.23 6.84 21.51
CA ASN A 292 -20.04 6.21 22.10
C ASN A 292 -20.41 5.09 23.08
N LYS A 293 -21.44 5.28 23.92
CA LYS A 293 -21.93 4.20 24.80
C LYS A 293 -22.36 2.97 24.03
N ILE A 294 -23.09 3.14 22.92
CA ILE A 294 -23.48 2.04 22.03
C ILE A 294 -22.23 1.35 21.47
N PHE A 295 -21.25 2.12 21.01
CA PHE A 295 -20.01 1.59 20.44
C PHE A 295 -19.20 0.75 21.44
N TYR A 296 -19.05 1.22 22.68
CA TYR A 296 -18.33 0.51 23.74
C TYR A 296 -19.16 -0.60 24.42
N GLY A 297 -20.41 -0.82 24.01
CA GLY A 297 -21.29 -1.85 24.57
C GLY A 297 -21.74 -1.56 26.01
N ASP A 298 -21.82 -0.29 26.38
CA ASP A 298 -22.27 0.14 27.71
C ASP A 298 -23.79 -0.02 27.77
N GLU A 299 -24.28 -1.10 28.40
CA GLU A 299 -25.67 -1.61 28.34
C GLU A 299 -26.77 -0.66 28.90
N ASN A 300 -26.43 0.57 29.27
CA ASN A 300 -27.35 1.58 29.79
C ASN A 300 -27.84 2.56 28.70
N VAL A 301 -28.27 2.04 27.55
CA VAL A 301 -28.84 2.82 26.43
C VAL A 301 -30.32 2.54 26.23
#